data_AF-A0A5S3YLV7-F1
#
_entry.id   AF-A0A5S3YLV7-F1
#
_cell.length_a   1.000
_cell.length_b   1.000
_cell.length_c   1.000
_cell.angle_alpha   90.00
_cell.angle_beta   90.00
_cell.angle_gamma   90.00
#
_symmetry.space_group_name_H-M   'P 1'
#
loop_
_entity.id
_entity.type
_entity.pdbx_description
1 polymer ?
#
loop_
_entity_poly.entity_id
_entity_poly.type
_entity_poly.pdbx_seq_one_letter_code
_entity_poly.pdbx_strand_id
1 'polypeptide(L)'
;VNYDLCADKPHFKLVEAFWAEQLTDFAHSKLPLETLSIIEQAEGKVGCYISEFLRLSKSETDALKAFSRSASVSINTVLQAAWALVLQRQQGHKTVCFGVTHAGRQPERGRLQQSVGLFIETLP
;
A
#
# COMPACT_ATOMS: atom_id res chain seq x y z
N VAL A 1 -15.01 8.45 -21.20
CA VAL A 1 -15.61 8.06 -19.90
C VAL A 1 -15.43 9.23 -18.98
N ASN A 2 -16.52 9.89 -18.60
CA ASN A 2 -16.50 11.15 -17.85
C ASN A 2 -16.18 10.85 -16.38
N TYR A 3 -15.00 11.26 -15.89
CA TYR A 3 -14.58 11.08 -14.50
C TYR A 3 -15.18 12.12 -13.54
N ASP A 4 -15.85 13.15 -14.07
CA ASP A 4 -16.44 14.27 -13.29
C ASP A 4 -17.68 13.93 -12.45
N LEU A 5 -18.18 12.70 -12.49
CA LEU A 5 -19.39 12.29 -11.75
C LEU A 5 -19.14 11.95 -10.26
N CYS A 6 -17.93 12.13 -9.73
CA CYS A 6 -17.59 11.72 -8.36
C CYS A 6 -17.49 12.87 -7.34
N ALA A 7 -17.12 14.08 -7.78
CA ALA A 7 -16.81 15.19 -6.86
C ALA A 7 -18.03 15.73 -6.10
N ASP A 8 -19.23 15.69 -6.68
CA ASP A 8 -20.47 16.20 -6.08
C ASP A 8 -21.21 15.18 -5.20
N LYS A 9 -20.64 14.00 -4.97
CA LYS A 9 -21.25 13.00 -4.10
C LYS A 9 -20.86 13.26 -2.64
N PRO A 10 -21.80 13.25 -1.68
CA PRO A 10 -21.53 13.55 -0.26
C PRO A 10 -20.47 12.64 0.37
N HIS A 11 -20.28 11.43 -0.18
CA HIS A 11 -19.23 10.51 0.26
C HIS A 11 -17.81 11.01 -0.05
N PHE A 12 -17.60 11.82 -1.09
CA PHE A 12 -16.25 12.28 -1.47
C PHE A 12 -15.66 13.22 -0.41
N LYS A 13 -16.43 14.22 0.03
CA LYS A 13 -16.01 15.15 1.10
C LYS A 13 -15.72 14.43 2.43
N LEU A 14 -16.44 13.34 2.70
CA LEU A 14 -16.18 12.51 3.88
C LEU A 14 -14.86 11.73 3.76
N VAL A 15 -14.57 11.17 2.58
CA VAL A 15 -13.29 10.47 2.33
C VAL A 15 -12.12 11.44 2.38
N GLU A 16 -12.25 12.64 1.82
CA GLU A 16 -11.23 13.68 1.88
C GLU A 16 -10.93 14.10 3.32
N ALA A 17 -11.97 14.41 4.10
CA ALA A 17 -11.81 14.78 5.51
C ALA A 17 -11.16 13.65 6.32
N PHE A 18 -11.57 12.39 6.10
CA PHE A 18 -10.97 11.23 6.74
C PHE A 18 -9.46 11.14 6.45
N TRP A 19 -9.05 11.25 5.19
CA TRP A 19 -7.62 11.16 4.86
C TRP A 19 -6.82 12.38 5.34
N ALA A 20 -7.41 13.57 5.31
CA ALA A 20 -6.77 14.77 5.85
C ALA A 20 -6.45 14.61 7.34
N GLU A 21 -7.38 14.06 8.12
CA GLU A 21 -7.20 13.76 9.54
C GLU A 21 -6.16 12.65 9.76
N GLN A 22 -6.25 11.54 9.01
CA GLN A 22 -5.38 10.38 9.24
C GLN A 22 -3.91 10.63 8.86
N LEU A 23 -3.64 11.59 7.96
CA LEU A 23 -2.30 11.86 7.43
C LEU A 23 -1.61 13.09 8.04
N THR A 24 -2.17 13.68 9.11
CA THR A 24 -1.65 14.95 9.64
C THR A 24 -0.28 14.81 10.33
N ASP A 25 0.05 13.65 10.89
CA ASP A 25 1.21 13.47 11.80
C ASP A 25 2.22 12.40 11.34
N PHE A 26 2.72 12.53 10.11
CA PHE A 26 3.80 11.69 9.59
C PHE A 26 5.04 12.50 9.27
N ALA A 27 6.18 12.11 9.86
CA ALA A 27 7.46 12.66 9.50
C ALA A 27 7.87 12.22 8.09
N HIS A 28 8.50 13.13 7.34
CA HIS A 28 9.07 12.81 6.04
C HIS A 28 10.05 11.64 6.13
N SER A 29 10.03 10.77 5.11
CA SER A 29 10.92 9.62 5.07
C SER A 29 12.38 10.06 5.10
N LYS A 30 13.16 9.44 6.00
CA LYS A 30 14.62 9.63 6.11
C LYS A 30 15.41 8.56 5.36
N LEU A 31 14.73 7.64 4.67
CA LEU A 31 15.43 6.66 3.85
C LEU A 31 16.29 7.39 2.83
N PRO A 32 17.55 6.95 2.59
CA PRO A 32 18.41 7.58 1.61
C PRO A 32 17.72 7.51 0.25
N LEU A 33 17.14 8.62 -0.19
CA LEU A 33 16.58 8.77 -1.52
C LEU A 33 17.72 9.01 -2.52
N GLU A 34 18.79 8.20 -2.49
CA GLU A 34 19.73 8.13 -3.62
C GLU A 34 19.01 7.67 -4.92
N THR A 35 17.75 7.24 -4.78
CA THR A 35 16.76 6.96 -5.82
C THR A 35 16.09 8.19 -6.45
N LEU A 36 16.41 9.44 -6.06
CA LEU A 36 15.86 10.63 -6.75
C LEU A 36 16.41 10.82 -8.18
N SER A 37 17.43 10.05 -8.57
CA SER A 37 17.81 9.88 -9.99
C SER A 37 16.67 9.32 -10.86
N ILE A 38 15.58 8.82 -10.27
CA ILE A 38 14.38 8.36 -10.98
C ILE A 38 13.35 9.50 -11.19
N ILE A 39 13.28 10.51 -10.32
CA ILE A 39 12.27 11.57 -10.43
C ILE A 39 12.78 12.77 -11.25
N GLU A 40 14.08 13.10 -11.18
CA GLU A 40 14.66 14.16 -12.03
C GLU A 40 14.78 13.75 -13.51
N GLN A 41 14.61 12.48 -13.86
CA GLN A 41 14.55 12.01 -15.25
C GLN A 41 13.13 11.90 -15.83
N ALA A 42 12.22 12.74 -15.34
CA ALA A 42 10.84 12.87 -15.85
C ALA A 42 10.74 13.40 -17.30
N GLU A 43 11.84 13.48 -18.05
CA GLU A 43 11.85 13.42 -19.52
C GLU A 43 11.82 11.95 -20.01
N GLY A 44 10.81 11.19 -19.60
CA GLY A 44 10.46 9.91 -20.23
C GLY A 44 11.43 8.73 -20.01
N LYS A 45 12.41 8.81 -19.09
CA LYS A 45 13.23 7.65 -18.71
C LYS A 45 12.64 6.97 -17.48
N VAL A 46 11.99 5.84 -17.70
CA VAL A 46 11.61 4.91 -16.62
C VAL A 46 12.89 4.50 -15.89
N GLY A 47 12.98 4.75 -14.59
CA GLY A 47 14.12 4.34 -13.78
C GLY A 47 14.39 2.84 -13.92
N CYS A 48 15.66 2.44 -13.83
CA CYS A 48 16.02 1.03 -13.76
C CYS A 48 15.52 0.47 -12.41
N TYR A 49 14.71 -0.59 -12.45
CA TYR A 49 14.34 -1.33 -11.25
C TYR A 49 15.16 -2.62 -11.18
N ILE A 50 15.63 -2.97 -9.98
CA ILE A 50 16.18 -4.28 -9.69
C ILE A 50 15.10 -5.14 -9.04
N SER A 51 15.10 -6.44 -9.33
CA SER A 51 14.15 -7.39 -8.75
C SER A 51 14.92 -8.44 -7.96
N GLU A 52 14.72 -8.44 -6.65
CA GLU A 52 15.25 -9.45 -5.74
C GLU A 52 14.12 -10.33 -5.23
N PHE A 53 14.36 -11.64 -5.19
CA PHE A 53 13.36 -12.61 -4.74
C PHE A 53 13.85 -13.38 -3.52
N LEU A 54 13.12 -13.25 -2.41
CA LEU A 54 13.29 -14.12 -1.25
C LEU A 54 12.20 -15.19 -1.28
N ARG A 55 12.61 -16.46 -1.27
CA ARG A 55 11.69 -17.60 -1.21
C ARG A 55 11.70 -18.20 0.19
N LEU A 56 10.56 -18.15 0.86
CA LEU A 56 10.35 -18.89 2.10
C LEU A 56 10.24 -20.39 1.80
N SER A 57 10.88 -21.20 2.63
CA SER A 57 10.67 -22.64 2.65
C SER A 57 9.22 -22.97 3.04
N LYS A 58 8.84 -24.23 2.83
CA LYS A 58 7.50 -24.71 3.20
C LYS A 58 7.22 -24.54 4.69
N SER A 59 8.18 -24.87 5.55
CA SER A 59 8.04 -24.74 7.01
C SER A 59 7.89 -23.29 7.44
N GLU A 60 8.68 -22.36 6.87
CA GLU A 60 8.54 -20.92 7.15
C GLU A 60 7.19 -20.38 6.69
N THR A 61 6.74 -20.81 5.51
CA THR A 61 5.42 -20.43 4.97
C THR A 61 4.28 -20.95 5.84
N ASP A 62 4.39 -22.18 6.34
CA ASP A 62 3.37 -22.79 7.20
C ASP A 62 3.35 -22.14 8.60
N ALA A 63 4.51 -21.78 9.15
CA ALA A 63 4.62 -21.01 10.37
C ALA A 63 3.98 -19.62 10.22
N LEU A 64 4.23 -18.93 9.10
CA LEU A 64 3.62 -17.63 8.80
C LEU A 64 2.09 -17.72 8.71
N LYS A 65 1.56 -18.78 8.06
CA LYS A 65 0.11 -19.05 7.99
C LYS A 65 -0.49 -19.34 9.37
N ALA A 66 0.22 -20.11 10.21
CA ALA A 66 -0.23 -20.41 11.56
C ALA A 66 -0.31 -19.14 12.41
N PHE A 67 0.71 -18.28 12.32
CA PHE A 67 0.74 -16.98 12.99
C PHE A 67 -0.39 -16.05 12.52
N SER A 68 -0.62 -15.93 11.21
CA SER A 68 -1.69 -15.07 10.70
C SER A 68 -3.07 -15.55 11.19
N ARG A 69 -3.28 -16.87 11.25
CA ARG A 69 -4.51 -17.47 11.79
C ARG A 69 -4.68 -17.23 13.28
N SER A 70 -3.63 -17.41 14.09
CA SER A 70 -3.74 -17.18 15.54
C SER A 70 -4.01 -15.71 15.87
N ALA A 71 -3.50 -14.79 15.06
CA ALA A 71 -3.78 -13.36 15.17
C ALA A 71 -5.08 -12.92 14.45
N SER A 72 -5.82 -13.83 13.80
CA SER A 72 -7.04 -13.52 13.01
C SER A 72 -6.86 -12.43 11.95
N VAL A 73 -5.69 -12.40 11.30
CA VAL A 73 -5.36 -11.44 10.23
C VAL A 73 -4.94 -12.15 8.94
N SER A 74 -4.96 -11.41 7.83
CA SER A 74 -4.45 -11.92 6.56
C SER A 74 -2.92 -12.01 6.56
N ILE A 75 -2.36 -12.88 5.72
CA ILE A 75 -0.90 -12.94 5.50
C ILE A 75 -0.36 -11.58 5.02
N ASN A 76 -1.10 -10.90 4.13
CA ASN A 76 -0.73 -9.57 3.64
C ASN A 76 -0.58 -8.57 4.78
N THR A 77 -1.50 -8.57 5.76
CA THR A 77 -1.42 -7.72 6.95
C THR A 77 -0.17 -8.01 7.78
N VAL A 78 0.22 -9.29 7.93
CA VAL A 78 1.46 -9.65 8.62
C VAL A 78 2.68 -9.13 7.87
N LEU A 79 2.71 -9.26 6.54
CA LEU A 79 3.81 -8.76 5.71
C LEU A 79 3.91 -7.23 5.74
N GLN A 80 2.78 -6.53 5.69
CA GLN A 80 2.73 -5.06 5.84
C GLN A 80 3.24 -4.63 7.22
N ALA A 81 2.87 -5.34 8.29
CA ALA A 81 3.38 -5.06 9.64
C ALA A 81 4.89 -5.33 9.75
N ALA A 82 5.39 -6.43 9.18
CA ALA A 82 6.82 -6.72 9.14
C ALA A 82 7.60 -5.63 8.38
N TRP A 83 7.05 -5.14 7.25
CA TRP A 83 7.63 -4.04 6.50
C TRP A 83 7.62 -2.73 7.28
N ALA A 84 6.53 -2.41 7.98
CA ALA A 84 6.44 -1.25 8.85
C ALA A 84 7.54 -1.26 9.92
N LEU A 85 7.81 -2.41 10.54
CA LEU A 85 8.89 -2.56 11.54
C LEU A 85 10.28 -2.35 10.93
N VAL A 86 10.52 -2.83 9.70
CA VAL A 86 11.78 -2.58 8.99
C VAL A 86 11.95 -1.07 8.75
N LEU A 87 10.94 -0.40 8.21
CA LEU A 87 10.97 1.04 7.96
C LEU A 87 11.18 1.85 9.24
N GLN A 88 10.47 1.48 10.32
CA GLN A 88 10.58 2.13 11.63
C GLN A 88 12.03 2.10 12.15
N ARG A 89 12.68 0.93 12.05
CA ARG A 89 14.08 0.73 12.48
C ARG A 89 15.07 1.49 11.62
N GLN A 90 14.84 1.58 10.31
CA GLN A 90 15.73 2.30 9.40
C GLN A 90 15.62 3.81 9.55
N GLN A 91 14.44 4.34 9.86
CA GLN A 91 14.20 5.79 9.92
C GLN A 91 14.29 6.37 11.34
N GLY A 92 14.23 5.53 12.37
CA GLY A 92 14.21 5.95 13.77
C GLY A 92 12.93 6.68 14.20
N HIS A 93 11.86 6.61 13.39
CA HIS A 93 10.55 7.19 13.70
C HIS A 93 9.69 6.18 14.43
N LYS A 94 8.77 6.64 15.30
CA LYS A 94 7.82 5.74 15.98
C LYS A 94 6.71 5.26 15.05
N THR A 95 6.33 6.07 14.07
CA THR A 95 5.28 5.81 13.09
C THR A 95 5.85 5.92 11.67
N VAL A 96 5.27 5.17 10.74
CA VAL A 96 5.63 5.18 9.33
C VAL A 96 4.36 5.14 8.47
N CYS A 97 4.40 5.75 7.29
CA CYS A 97 3.36 5.70 6.27
C CYS A 97 3.98 5.17 4.98
N PHE A 98 3.30 4.26 4.27
CA PHE A 98 3.78 3.68 3.03
C PHE A 98 2.63 3.16 2.18
N GLY A 99 2.74 3.35 0.86
CA GLY A 99 1.70 2.92 -0.06
C GLY A 99 1.45 1.41 -0.03
N VAL A 100 0.18 1.02 0.09
CA VAL A 100 -0.30 -0.36 -0.04
C VAL A 100 -1.26 -0.46 -1.22
N THR A 101 -1.15 -1.54 -2.01
CA THR A 101 -2.08 -1.79 -3.11
C THR A 101 -3.21 -2.71 -2.67
N HIS A 102 -4.44 -2.26 -2.91
CA HIS A 102 -5.64 -3.04 -2.69
C HIS A 102 -6.31 -3.33 -4.04
N ALA A 103 -6.96 -4.48 -4.17
CA ALA A 103 -7.59 -4.89 -5.42
C ALA A 103 -8.85 -4.07 -5.79
N GLY A 104 -9.38 -3.26 -4.86
CA GLY A 104 -10.54 -2.37 -5.04
C GLY A 104 -11.88 -3.05 -5.35
N ARG A 105 -11.95 -4.39 -5.27
CA ARG A 105 -13.16 -5.18 -5.56
C ARG A 105 -14.03 -5.32 -4.31
N GLN A 106 -14.75 -4.26 -3.94
CA GLN A 106 -15.62 -4.28 -2.75
C GLN A 106 -16.76 -5.32 -2.89
N PRO A 107 -17.01 -6.15 -1.86
CA PRO A 107 -17.94 -7.28 -1.94
C PRO A 107 -19.42 -6.90 -2.08
N GLU A 108 -19.84 -5.70 -1.65
CA GLU A 108 -21.25 -5.28 -1.73
C GLU A 108 -21.74 -4.92 -3.14
N ARG A 109 -20.83 -4.76 -4.10
CA ARG A 109 -21.19 -4.44 -5.49
C ARG A 109 -21.13 -5.72 -6.32
N GLY A 110 -22.26 -6.42 -6.37
CA GLY A 110 -22.44 -7.71 -7.06
C GLY A 110 -21.77 -7.78 -8.44
N ARG A 111 -21.29 -8.98 -8.79
CA ARG A 111 -20.61 -9.32 -10.06
C ARG A 111 -19.26 -8.65 -10.36
N LEU A 112 -18.81 -7.62 -9.63
CA LEU A 112 -17.49 -6.98 -9.88
C LEU A 112 -16.29 -7.91 -9.64
N GLN A 113 -16.43 -8.95 -8.81
CA GLN A 113 -15.33 -9.90 -8.57
C GLN A 113 -14.87 -10.62 -9.85
N GLN A 114 -15.75 -10.77 -10.84
CA GLN A 114 -15.49 -11.47 -12.11
C GLN A 114 -15.21 -10.52 -13.28
N SER A 115 -15.22 -9.19 -13.06
CA SER A 115 -15.02 -8.21 -14.11
C SER A 115 -13.53 -7.97 -14.40
N VAL A 116 -13.23 -7.70 -15.68
CA VAL A 116 -11.92 -7.21 -16.14
C VAL A 116 -11.99 -5.68 -16.23
N GLY A 117 -11.06 -4.98 -15.60
CA GLY A 117 -11.04 -3.52 -15.54
C GLY A 117 -10.00 -2.99 -14.54
N LEU A 118 -9.82 -1.67 -14.51
CA LEU A 118 -8.94 -1.00 -13.57
C LEU A 118 -9.65 -0.84 -12.22
N PHE A 119 -9.21 -1.63 -11.24
CA PHE A 119 -9.75 -1.61 -9.88
C PHE A 119 -8.65 -1.46 -8.82
N ILE A 120 -7.37 -1.49 -9.20
CA ILE A 120 -6.29 -1.36 -8.22
C ILE A 120 -6.31 0.04 -7.61
N GLU A 121 -6.29 0.09 -6.28
CA GLU A 121 -6.23 1.31 -5.50
C GLU A 121 -4.92 1.30 -4.70
N THR A 122 -4.20 2.41 -4.72
CA THR A 122 -3.04 2.62 -3.85
C THR A 122 -3.48 3.53 -2.71
N LEU A 123 -3.36 3.03 -1.47
CA LEU A 123 -3.70 3.78 -0.26
C LEU A 123 -2.42 4.05 0.56
N PRO A 124 -2.34 5.18 1.28
CA PRO A 124 -1.24 5.48 2.21
C PRO A 124 -1.11 4.51 3.39
#